data_AF-A0A1J5N5R3-F1
#
_entry.id   AF-A0A1J5N5R3-F1
#
_cell.length_a   1.000
_cell.length_b   1.000
_cell.length_c   1.000
_cell.angle_alpha   90.00
_cell.angle_beta   90.00
_cell.angle_gamma   90.00
#
_symmetry.space_group_name_H-M   'P 1'
#
loop_
_entity.id
_entity.type
_entity.pdbx_description
1 polymer ?
#
loop_
_entity_poly.entity_id
_entity_poly.type
_entity_poly.pdbx_seq_one_letter_code
_entity_poly.pdbx_strand_id
1 'polypeptide(L)'
;AVDACDPINYATTIAANTMAMHVMEVLGDGASNLPDQVVPNRAVNSPLSGTEPLAALMALNAISETTMNAEGVAGIVRFTDGHHSSILTNNVELGGGSTVEGNTKVLIEMQSQLATFIGSGGTVVPVADATVVKQ
;
A
#
# COMPACT_ATOMS: atom_id res chain seq x y z
N ALA A 1 17.12 -19.12 7.19
CA ALA A 1 16.03 -19.81 7.90
C ALA A 1 15.11 -18.74 8.47
N VAL A 2 13.80 -19.00 8.54
CA VAL A 2 12.86 -18.08 9.20
C VAL A 2 12.91 -18.37 10.69
N ASP A 3 13.11 -17.36 11.52
CA ASP A 3 13.04 -17.50 12.97
C ASP A 3 11.55 -17.55 13.37
N ALA A 4 11.18 -18.39 14.34
CA ALA A 4 9.80 -18.52 14.79
C ALA A 4 9.19 -17.18 15.27
N CYS A 5 10.04 -16.27 15.75
CA CYS A 5 9.65 -14.94 16.19
C CYS A 5 9.49 -13.92 15.05
N ASP A 6 9.85 -14.26 13.80
CA ASP A 6 9.68 -13.35 12.67
C ASP A 6 8.17 -13.10 12.40
N PRO A 7 7.70 -11.85 12.35
CA PRO A 7 6.29 -11.54 12.13
C PRO A 7 5.72 -12.13 10.83
N ILE A 8 6.57 -12.34 9.83
CA ILE A 8 6.16 -12.87 8.53
C ILE A 8 5.62 -14.32 8.62
N ASN A 9 5.93 -15.06 9.68
CA ASN A 9 5.33 -16.39 9.93
C ASN A 9 3.81 -16.34 10.11
N TYR A 10 3.25 -15.18 10.44
CA TYR A 10 1.82 -15.00 10.66
C TYR A 10 1.07 -14.55 9.40
N ALA A 11 1.76 -14.35 8.27
CA ALA A 11 1.15 -13.82 7.05
C ALA A 11 -0.05 -14.65 6.57
N THR A 12 0.10 -15.97 6.47
CA THR A 12 -0.96 -16.89 6.04
C THR A 12 -2.09 -16.99 7.06
N THR A 13 -1.75 -16.95 8.36
CA THR A 13 -2.73 -16.92 9.45
C THR A 13 -3.59 -15.67 9.40
N ILE A 14 -2.98 -14.49 9.18
CA ILE A 14 -3.70 -13.23 9.04
C ILE A 14 -4.62 -13.29 7.81
N ALA A 15 -4.11 -13.71 6.65
CA ALA A 15 -4.89 -13.81 5.42
C ALA A 15 -6.08 -14.77 5.56
N ALA A 16 -5.92 -15.89 6.27
CA ALA A 16 -7.01 -16.85 6.50
C ALA A 16 -8.10 -16.35 7.45
N ASN A 17 -7.80 -15.38 8.31
CA ASN A 17 -8.72 -14.90 9.37
C ASN A 17 -9.16 -13.45 9.17
N THR A 18 -8.69 -12.77 8.12
CA THR A 18 -8.99 -11.36 7.85
C THR A 18 -9.56 -11.23 6.44
N MET A 19 -10.88 -11.15 6.34
CA MET A 19 -11.58 -11.11 5.04
C MET A 19 -11.40 -9.77 4.30
N ALA A 20 -11.11 -8.69 5.04
CA ALA A 20 -10.91 -7.36 4.48
C ALA A 20 -9.54 -6.80 4.89
N MET A 21 -8.69 -6.52 3.91
CA MET A 21 -7.35 -5.98 4.08
C MET A 21 -7.07 -4.92 3.01
N HIS A 22 -6.74 -3.70 3.45
CA HIS A 22 -6.29 -2.62 2.58
C HIS A 22 -4.84 -2.29 2.92
N VAL A 23 -3.91 -2.76 2.08
CA VAL A 23 -2.48 -2.47 2.21
C VAL A 23 -2.12 -1.36 1.22
N MET A 24 -1.26 -0.44 1.64
CA MET A 24 -0.79 0.67 0.83
C MET A 24 0.73 0.64 0.77
N GLU A 25 1.31 0.92 -0.39
CA GLU A 25 2.74 1.18 -0.51
C GLU A 25 3.04 2.25 -1.55
N VAL A 26 4.14 2.98 -1.35
CA VAL A 26 4.70 3.87 -2.35
C VAL A 26 5.75 3.11 -3.13
N LEU A 27 5.48 2.82 -4.40
CA LEU A 27 6.42 2.17 -5.31
C LEU A 27 7.35 3.18 -5.98
N GLY A 28 6.91 4.42 -6.13
CA GLY A 28 7.60 5.44 -6.91
C GLY A 28 7.43 5.26 -8.42
N ASP A 29 8.09 6.13 -9.19
CA ASP A 29 7.98 6.22 -10.65
C ASP A 29 9.15 5.53 -11.38
N GLY A 30 10.12 5.00 -10.63
CA GLY A 30 11.36 4.44 -11.18
C GLY A 30 12.34 5.50 -11.71
N ALA A 31 12.10 6.77 -11.43
CA ALA A 31 12.89 7.92 -11.86
C ALA A 31 12.98 8.98 -10.76
N SER A 32 12.07 9.97 -10.75
CA SER A 32 12.13 11.15 -9.90
C SER A 32 11.57 10.94 -8.50
N ASN A 33 10.64 10.00 -8.35
CA ASN A 33 10.10 9.59 -7.06
C ASN A 33 10.58 8.18 -6.70
N LEU A 34 11.30 8.09 -5.58
CA LEU A 34 11.78 6.81 -5.07
C LEU A 34 10.63 6.00 -4.43
N PRO A 35 10.77 4.67 -4.31
CA PRO A 35 9.90 3.87 -3.44
C PRO A 35 10.00 4.33 -1.97
N ASP A 36 9.13 3.82 -1.10
CA ASP A 36 9.22 4.09 0.35
C ASP A 36 10.64 3.88 0.91
N GLN A 37 11.21 4.93 1.49
CA GLN A 37 12.58 4.95 2.02
C GLN A 37 12.66 4.69 3.53
N VAL A 38 11.52 4.63 4.23
CA VAL A 38 11.45 4.38 5.68
C VAL A 38 11.14 2.92 5.95
N VAL A 39 10.15 2.36 5.24
CA VAL A 39 9.82 0.94 5.26
C VAL A 39 9.93 0.42 3.82
N PRO A 40 11.11 -0.06 3.40
CA PRO A 40 11.33 -0.48 2.02
C PRO A 40 10.35 -1.58 1.60
N ASN A 41 9.72 -1.43 0.43
CA ASN A 41 8.81 -2.44 -0.12
C ASN A 41 9.49 -3.81 -0.24
N ARG A 42 10.80 -3.82 -0.54
CA ARG A 42 11.70 -4.98 -0.46
C ARG A 42 13.02 -4.58 0.15
N ALA A 43 13.44 -5.23 1.23
CA ALA A 43 14.74 -4.97 1.84
C ALA A 43 15.88 -5.62 1.04
N VAL A 44 17.00 -4.92 0.92
CA VAL A 44 18.22 -5.47 0.29
C VAL A 44 18.81 -6.57 1.18
N ASN A 45 19.16 -7.72 0.59
CA ASN A 45 19.72 -8.89 1.28
C ASN A 45 18.81 -9.55 2.35
N SER A 46 17.56 -9.10 2.52
CA SER A 46 16.56 -9.74 3.38
C SER A 46 15.30 -10.05 2.57
N PRO A 47 15.21 -11.23 1.92
CA PRO A 47 14.15 -11.54 0.97
C PRO A 47 12.75 -11.64 1.59
N LEU A 48 12.67 -11.73 2.92
CA LEU A 48 11.43 -11.82 3.69
C LEU A 48 11.05 -10.48 4.35
N SER A 49 11.83 -9.42 4.17
CA SER A 49 11.54 -8.12 4.77
C SER A 49 10.98 -7.14 3.74
N GLY A 50 9.97 -6.39 4.15
CA GLY A 50 9.29 -5.38 3.35
C GLY A 50 7.81 -5.70 3.10
N THR A 51 7.10 -4.73 2.53
CA THR A 51 5.66 -4.83 2.23
C THR A 51 5.37 -5.90 1.17
N GLU A 52 6.22 -6.03 0.16
CA GLU A 52 6.01 -6.95 -0.97
C GLU A 52 6.15 -8.44 -0.60
N PRO A 53 7.17 -8.89 0.16
CA PRO A 53 7.21 -10.26 0.65
C PRO A 53 5.99 -10.62 1.51
N LEU A 54 5.53 -9.69 2.35
CA LEU A 54 4.35 -9.88 3.19
C LEU A 54 3.08 -10.01 2.33
N ALA A 55 2.84 -9.09 1.41
CA ALA A 55 1.70 -9.10 0.50
C ALA A 55 1.66 -10.37 -0.36
N ALA A 56 2.82 -10.85 -0.83
CA ALA A 56 2.92 -12.09 -1.60
C ALA A 56 2.52 -13.33 -0.78
N LEU A 57 2.97 -13.44 0.48
CA LEU A 57 2.59 -14.56 1.36
C LEU A 57 1.13 -14.50 1.80
N MET A 58 0.55 -13.30 1.88
CA MET A 58 -0.88 -13.08 2.13
C MET A 58 -1.74 -13.27 0.87
N ALA A 59 -1.14 -13.49 -0.30
CA ALA A 59 -1.83 -13.57 -1.59
C ALA A 59 -2.73 -12.37 -1.89
N LEU A 60 -2.28 -11.16 -1.55
CA LEU A 60 -3.04 -9.93 -1.79
C LEU A 60 -3.05 -9.59 -3.29
N ASN A 61 -4.24 -9.28 -3.81
CA ASN A 61 -4.38 -8.81 -5.18
C ASN A 61 -3.94 -7.35 -5.30
N ALA A 62 -3.33 -6.99 -6.42
CA ALA A 62 -3.11 -5.58 -6.76
C ALA A 62 -4.46 -4.90 -7.04
N ILE A 63 -4.66 -3.71 -6.49
CA ILE A 63 -5.83 -2.88 -6.70
C ILE A 63 -5.41 -1.63 -7.47
N SER A 64 -5.82 -1.55 -8.74
CA SER A 64 -5.61 -0.39 -9.62
C SER A 64 -6.91 0.23 -10.12
N GLU A 65 -8.05 -0.36 -9.78
CA GLU A 65 -9.39 0.08 -10.14
C GLU A 65 -10.30 -0.11 -8.93
N THR A 66 -11.42 0.63 -8.89
CA THR A 66 -12.40 0.50 -7.80
C THR A 66 -12.81 -0.97 -7.64
N THR A 67 -12.54 -1.51 -6.47
CA THR A 67 -12.77 -2.92 -6.15
C THR A 67 -13.84 -3.04 -5.08
N MET A 68 -14.81 -3.93 -5.32
CA MET A 68 -15.92 -4.18 -4.41
C MET A 68 -16.07 -5.68 -4.19
N ASN A 69 -16.26 -6.07 -2.94
CA ASN A 69 -16.52 -7.45 -2.56
C ASN A 69 -17.39 -7.48 -1.30
N ALA A 70 -18.56 -8.12 -1.38
CA ALA A 70 -19.50 -8.19 -0.27
C ALA A 70 -18.94 -9.00 0.92
N GLU A 71 -18.05 -9.96 0.64
CA GLU A 71 -17.37 -10.77 1.65
C GLU A 71 -16.13 -10.06 2.25
N GLY A 72 -15.69 -8.94 1.66
CA GLY A 72 -14.52 -8.17 2.08
C GLY A 72 -13.45 -8.07 0.99
N VAL A 73 -12.84 -6.88 0.85
CA VAL A 73 -11.75 -6.64 -0.09
C VAL A 73 -10.41 -6.86 0.60
N ALA A 74 -9.62 -7.82 0.11
CA ALA A 74 -8.24 -8.04 0.53
C ALA A 74 -7.28 -7.76 -0.63
N GLY A 75 -6.50 -6.68 -0.53
CA GLY A 75 -5.58 -6.28 -1.58
C GLY A 75 -4.58 -5.20 -1.18
N ILE A 76 -3.71 -4.88 -2.13
CA ILE A 76 -2.64 -3.89 -1.99
C ILE A 76 -2.74 -2.85 -3.10
N VAL A 77 -2.71 -1.57 -2.72
CA VAL A 77 -2.65 -0.43 -3.63
C VAL A 77 -1.21 0.08 -3.68
N ARG A 78 -0.68 0.22 -4.89
CA ARG A 78 0.69 0.70 -5.13
C ARG A 78 0.67 2.08 -5.75
N PHE A 79 1.20 3.05 -5.03
CA PHE A 79 1.24 4.45 -5.46
C PHE A 79 2.51 4.75 -6.25
N THR A 80 2.37 5.44 -7.38
CA THR A 80 3.50 5.80 -8.26
C THR A 80 4.21 7.08 -7.83
N ASP A 81 3.64 7.83 -6.89
CA ASP A 81 4.22 9.05 -6.34
C ASP A 81 4.06 9.06 -4.80
N GLY A 82 4.63 10.06 -4.14
CA GLY A 82 4.57 10.25 -2.68
C GLY A 82 5.76 9.68 -1.93
N HIS A 83 5.63 9.57 -0.62
CA HIS A 83 6.61 9.06 0.33
C HIS A 83 5.90 8.40 1.52
N HIS A 84 6.67 7.87 2.47
CA HIS A 84 6.15 7.14 3.64
C HIS A 84 5.03 7.87 4.41
N SER A 85 5.09 9.20 4.47
CA SER A 85 4.14 10.02 5.22
C SER A 85 3.03 10.62 4.36
N SER A 86 2.90 10.23 3.08
CA SER A 86 1.92 10.79 2.15
C SER A 86 0.48 10.61 2.58
N ILE A 87 0.18 9.65 3.46
CA ILE A 87 -1.16 9.52 4.06
C ILE A 87 -1.49 10.67 5.03
N LEU A 88 -0.51 11.38 5.58
CA LEU A 88 -0.69 12.44 6.58
C LEU A 88 -0.38 13.83 6.03
N THR A 89 0.47 13.94 5.01
CA THR A 89 0.99 15.22 4.54
C THR A 89 1.43 15.15 3.08
N ASN A 90 1.33 16.26 2.36
CA ASN A 90 1.86 16.45 1.01
C ASN A 90 3.23 17.16 1.01
N ASN A 91 3.85 17.35 2.18
CA ASN A 91 5.13 18.05 2.30
C ASN A 91 6.28 17.18 1.78
N VAL A 92 6.73 17.47 0.56
CA VAL A 92 7.79 16.73 -0.13
C VAL A 92 9.15 16.77 0.57
N GLU A 93 9.38 17.75 1.46
CA GLU A 93 10.60 17.85 2.25
C GLU A 93 10.74 16.75 3.31
N LEU A 94 9.68 15.97 3.59
CA LEU A 94 9.65 14.93 4.62
C LEU A 94 10.00 13.52 4.12
N GLY A 95 10.45 13.37 2.87
CA GLY A 95 10.96 12.07 2.42
C GLY A 95 10.67 11.69 0.98
N GLY A 96 10.34 12.65 0.10
CA GLY A 96 10.16 12.39 -1.32
C GLY A 96 8.82 12.91 -1.85
N GLY A 97 8.34 12.31 -2.93
CA GLY A 97 7.30 12.87 -3.78
C GLY A 97 7.91 13.71 -4.91
N SER A 98 7.37 13.57 -6.11
CA SER A 98 7.84 14.27 -7.30
C SER A 98 7.63 15.79 -7.19
N THR A 99 6.44 16.20 -6.73
CA THR A 99 5.99 17.58 -6.59
C THR A 99 4.96 17.66 -5.47
N VAL A 100 4.71 18.86 -4.93
CA VAL A 100 3.62 19.09 -3.97
C VAL A 100 2.27 18.70 -4.58
N GLU A 101 2.04 18.98 -5.87
CA GLU A 101 0.80 18.60 -6.57
C GLU A 101 0.64 17.08 -6.67
N GLY A 102 1.67 16.37 -7.15
CA GLY A 102 1.66 14.91 -7.27
C GLY A 102 1.44 14.22 -5.92
N ASN A 103 2.17 14.67 -4.89
CA ASN A 103 1.99 14.18 -3.53
C ASN A 103 0.61 14.54 -2.94
N THR A 104 0.01 15.67 -3.32
CA THR A 104 -1.37 16.02 -2.93
C THR A 104 -2.39 15.06 -3.54
N LYS A 105 -2.21 14.64 -4.80
CA LYS A 105 -3.07 13.62 -5.43
C LYS A 105 -2.99 12.30 -4.68
N VAL A 106 -1.79 11.85 -4.33
CA VAL A 106 -1.56 10.63 -3.53
C VAL A 106 -2.19 10.75 -2.15
N LEU A 107 -2.01 11.86 -1.44
CA LEU A 107 -2.62 12.11 -0.13
C LEU A 107 -4.16 12.00 -0.20
N ILE A 108 -4.78 12.63 -1.20
CA ILE A 108 -6.23 12.57 -1.41
C ILE A 108 -6.66 11.13 -1.70
N GLU A 109 -5.98 10.44 -2.60
CA GLU A 109 -6.30 9.06 -2.98
C GLU A 109 -6.17 8.10 -1.79
N MET A 110 -5.07 8.16 -1.02
CA MET A 110 -4.88 7.36 0.19
C MET A 110 -5.98 7.61 1.23
N GLN A 111 -6.34 8.87 1.47
CA GLN A 111 -7.38 9.24 2.45
C GLN A 111 -8.78 8.84 1.97
N SER A 112 -9.10 9.02 0.69
CA SER A 112 -10.36 8.58 0.10
C SER A 112 -10.51 7.06 0.19
N GLN A 113 -9.45 6.31 -0.15
CA GLN A 113 -9.43 4.86 -0.01
C GLN A 113 -9.66 4.41 1.42
N LEU A 114 -8.89 4.96 2.37
CA LEU A 114 -9.01 4.62 3.79
C LEU A 114 -10.41 4.92 4.34
N ALA A 115 -10.93 6.12 4.05
CA ALA A 115 -12.24 6.55 4.53
C ALA A 115 -13.36 5.67 3.97
N THR A 116 -13.34 5.34 2.69
CA THR A 116 -14.34 4.47 2.06
C THR A 116 -14.20 3.02 2.51
N PHE A 117 -12.98 2.50 2.64
CA PHE A 117 -12.75 1.15 3.14
C PHE A 117 -13.31 0.98 4.55
N ILE A 118 -13.01 1.91 5.47
CA ILE A 118 -13.59 1.89 6.83
C ILE A 118 -15.11 2.10 6.79
N GLY A 119 -15.60 3.10 6.04
CA GLY A 119 -17.02 3.44 5.99
C GLY A 119 -17.90 2.34 5.37
N SER A 120 -17.33 1.51 4.50
CA SER A 120 -18.00 0.36 3.87
C SER A 120 -17.87 -0.94 4.68
N GLY A 121 -17.21 -0.92 5.84
CA GLY A 121 -16.91 -2.13 6.61
C GLY A 121 -15.93 -3.07 5.90
N GLY A 122 -15.05 -2.53 5.05
CA GLY A 122 -14.03 -3.28 4.32
C GLY A 122 -14.48 -3.87 2.98
N THR A 123 -15.66 -3.49 2.48
CA THR A 123 -16.25 -4.08 1.26
C THR A 123 -15.93 -3.30 -0.01
N VAL A 124 -15.35 -2.10 0.11
CA VAL A 124 -15.02 -1.23 -1.03
C VAL A 124 -13.65 -0.59 -0.85
N VAL A 125 -12.80 -0.70 -1.87
CA VAL A 125 -11.61 0.16 -2.04
C VAL A 125 -11.81 0.97 -3.33
N PRO A 126 -12.11 2.28 -3.23
CA PRO A 126 -12.27 3.12 -4.41
C PRO A 126 -10.92 3.36 -5.07
N VAL A 127 -10.91 3.59 -6.38
CA VAL A 127 -9.77 4.23 -7.06
C VAL A 127 -10.32 5.45 -7.80
N ALA A 128 -10.08 6.65 -7.26
CA ALA A 128 -10.65 7.89 -7.78
C ALA A 128 -9.71 8.59 -8.76
N ASP A 129 -8.40 8.54 -8.50
CA ASP A 129 -7.36 9.00 -9.41
C ASP A 129 -6.43 7.84 -9.80
N ALA A 130 -6.74 7.20 -10.93
CA ALA A 130 -5.93 6.12 -11.48
C ALA A 130 -4.54 6.59 -11.97
N THR A 131 -4.27 7.89 -12.05
CA THR A 131 -2.96 8.39 -12.51
C THR A 131 -1.86 8.25 -11.47
N VAL A 132 -2.22 8.02 -10.20
CA VAL A 132 -1.29 7.83 -9.09
C VAL A 132 -1.22 6.39 -8.57
N VAL A 133 -1.90 5.44 -9.23
CA VAL A 133 -1.96 4.03 -8.84
C VAL A 133 -1.42 3.14 -9.96
N LYS A 134 -0.68 2.10 -9.60
CA LYS A 134 -0.13 1.12 -10.54
C LYS A 134 -0.84 -0.24 -10.46
N GLN A 135 -0.96 -0.92 -11.60
CA GLN A 135 -1.30 -2.36 -11.71
C GLN A 135 -0.19 -3.25 -11.14
#